data_AF-A0A7C7DZ02-F1
#
_entry.id   AF-A0A7C7DZ02-F1
#
_cell.length_a   1.000
_cell.length_b   1.000
_cell.length_c   1.000
_cell.angle_alpha   90.00
_cell.angle_beta   90.00
_cell.angle_gamma   90.00
#
_symmetry.space_group_name_H-M   'P 1'
#
loop_
_entity.id
_entity.type
_entity.pdbx_description
1 polymer ?
#
loop_
_entity_poly.entity_id
_entity_poly.type
_entity_poly.pdbx_seq_one_letter_code
_entity_poly.pdbx_strand_id
1 'polypeptide(L)' 'MATTNECISQNWREYRRLRAWEMHQQGYKQQAIADALGLTQGAVSYIIKHAKAGGIHRRG' A
#
# COMPACT_ATOMS: atom_id res chain seq x y z
N MET A 1 17.43 -14.65 -18.45
CA MET A 1 18.00 -14.48 -17.10
C MET A 1 17.48 -13.16 -16.56
N ALA A 2 16.42 -13.19 -15.74
CA ALA A 2 15.72 -11.99 -15.29
C ALA A 2 16.54 -11.24 -14.23
N THR A 3 16.81 -9.98 -14.49
CA THR A 3 17.58 -9.05 -13.65
C THR A 3 17.01 -9.00 -12.23
N THR A 4 17.82 -9.38 -11.23
CA THR A 4 17.46 -9.53 -9.80
C THR A 4 17.20 -8.19 -9.08
N ASN A 5 16.77 -7.14 -9.79
CA ASN A 5 16.56 -5.81 -9.23
C ASN A 5 15.07 -5.39 -9.13
N GLU A 6 14.13 -6.16 -9.70
CA GLU A 6 12.69 -5.83 -9.68
C GLU A 6 11.91 -6.47 -8.51
N CYS A 7 12.36 -7.60 -7.95
CA CYS A 7 11.63 -8.35 -6.93
C CYS A 7 11.67 -7.68 -5.53
N ILE A 8 12.82 -7.13 -5.13
CA ILE A 8 12.99 -6.54 -3.78
C ILE A 8 12.17 -5.24 -3.66
N SER A 9 12.01 -4.49 -4.76
CA SER A 9 11.26 -3.23 -4.76
C SER A 9 9.73 -3.43 -4.80
N GLN A 10 9.25 -4.60 -5.25
CA GLN A 10 7.83 -4.94 -5.23
C GLN A 10 7.36 -5.28 -3.81
N ASN A 11 8.17 -6.03 -3.05
CA ASN A 11 7.81 -6.52 -1.72
C ASN A 11 7.46 -5.40 -0.72
N TRP A 12 8.21 -4.28 -0.70
CA TRP A 12 7.94 -3.23 0.28
C TRP A 12 6.66 -2.44 -0.02
N ARG A 13 6.27 -2.32 -1.29
CA ARG A 13 5.00 -1.68 -1.70
C ARG A 13 3.82 -2.55 -1.32
N GLU A 14 3.93 -3.86 -1.51
CA GLU A 14 2.90 -4.82 -1.11
C GLU A 14 2.79 -4.93 0.41
N TYR A 15 3.92 -4.91 1.13
CA TYR A 15 3.92 -4.86 2.58
C TYR A 15 3.18 -3.61 3.11
N ARG A 16 3.47 -2.43 2.56
CA ARG A 16 2.76 -1.19 2.93
C ARG A 16 1.27 -1.26 2.61
N ARG A 17 0.89 -1.87 1.49
CA ARG A 17 -0.52 -2.08 1.11
C ARG A 17 -1.24 -2.98 2.12
N LEU A 18 -0.67 -4.14 2.42
CA LEU A 18 -1.23 -5.10 3.37
C LEU A 18 -1.34 -4.48 4.76
N ARG A 19 -0.29 -3.78 5.22
CA ARG A 19 -0.28 -3.11 6.52
C ARG A 19 -1.33 -2.01 6.61
N ALA A 20 -1.46 -1.17 5.59
CA ALA A 20 -2.50 -0.15 5.53
C ALA A 20 -3.91 -0.76 5.54
N TRP A 21 -4.11 -1.85 4.79
CA TRP A 21 -5.39 -2.55 4.71
C TRP A 21 -5.77 -3.23 6.02
N GLU A 22 -4.81 -3.87 6.69
CA GLU A 22 -5.01 -4.53 7.98
C GLU A 22 -5.38 -3.51 9.07
N MET A 23 -4.66 -2.38 9.15
CA MET A 23 -5.01 -1.30 10.07
C MET A 23 -6.39 -0.70 9.74
N HIS A 24 -6.73 -0.55 8.46
CA HIS A 24 -8.06 -0.08 8.08
C HIS A 24 -9.17 -1.06 8.51
N GLN A 25 -8.95 -2.37 8.38
CA GLN A 25 -9.89 -3.39 8.88
C GLN A 25 -10.00 -3.41 10.40
N GLN A 26 -8.93 -3.09 11.12
CA GLN A 26 -8.93 -2.92 12.58
C GLN A 26 -9.64 -1.63 13.05
N GLY A 27 -10.12 -0.78 12.12
CA GLY A 27 -10.86 0.44 12.43
C GLY A 27 -9.98 1.68 12.65
N TYR A 28 -8.68 1.61 12.33
CA TYR A 28 -7.81 2.78 12.40
C TYR A 28 -8.21 3.82 11.35
N LYS A 29 -8.17 5.10 11.76
CA LYS A 29 -8.42 6.23 10.86
C LYS A 29 -7.31 6.32 9.80
N GLN A 30 -7.67 6.74 8.58
CA GLN A 30 -6.72 6.89 7.48
C GLN A 30 -5.53 7.80 7.81
N GLN A 31 -5.73 8.83 8.64
CA GLN A 31 -4.65 9.70 9.13
C GLN A 31 -3.66 8.95 10.03
N ALA A 32 -4.13 8.12 10.97
CA ALA A 32 -3.24 7.33 11.83
C ALA A 32 -2.40 6.32 11.02
N ILE A 33 -3.00 5.75 9.97
CA ILE A 33 -2.32 4.83 9.05
C ILE A 33 -1.29 5.59 8.19
N ALA A 34 -1.62 6.81 7.77
CA ALA A 34 -0.73 7.69 7.03
C ALA A 34 0.51 8.05 7.85
N ASP A 35 0.32 8.49 9.10
CA ASP A 35 1.40 8.74 10.06
C ASP A 35 2.25 7.49 10.33
N ALA A 36 1.62 6.34 10.59
CA ALA A 36 2.33 5.09 10.88
C ALA A 36 3.17 4.57 9.70
N LEU A 37 2.77 4.86 8.46
CA LEU A 37 3.45 4.39 7.25
C LEU A 37 4.33 5.48 6.60
N GLY A 38 4.31 6.71 7.13
CA GLY A 38 4.97 7.87 6.51
C GLY A 38 4.40 8.20 5.13
N LEU A 39 3.11 7.93 4.92
CA LEU A 39 2.39 8.20 3.69
C LEU A 39 1.46 9.39 3.87
N THR A 40 0.92 9.92 2.78
CA THR A 40 -0.14 10.93 2.84
C THR A 40 -1.51 10.24 2.99
N GLN A 41 -2.47 10.94 3.60
CA GLN A 41 -3.85 10.47 3.69
C GLN A 41 -4.43 10.12 2.30
N GLY A 42 -4.07 10.87 1.26
CA GLY A 42 -4.47 10.61 -0.13
C GLY A 42 -3.92 9.28 -0.66
N ALA A 43 -2.65 8.96 -0.36
CA ALA A 43 -2.06 7.68 -0.74
C ALA A 43 -2.74 6.50 -0.02
N VAL A 44 -3.08 6.65 1.26
CA VAL A 44 -3.82 5.62 2.02
C VAL A 44 -5.23 5.41 1.45
N SER A 45 -5.94 6.49 1.12
CA SER A 45 -7.26 6.41 0.48
C SER A 45 -7.20 5.70 -0.88
N TYR A 46 -6.17 6.00 -1.68
CA TYR A 46 -5.92 5.31 -2.95
C TYR A 46 -5.64 3.80 -2.75
N ILE A 47 -4.77 3.46 -1.79
CA ILE A 47 -4.45 2.06 -1.43
C ILE A 47 -5.71 1.31 -1.01
N ILE A 48 -6.55 1.86 -0.12
CA ILE A 48 -7.78 1.21 0.35
C ILE A 48 -8.76 1.00 -0.81
N LYS A 49 -8.93 2.00 -1.68
CA LYS A 49 -9.81 1.91 -2.86
C LYS A 49 -9.35 0.82 -3.83
N HIS A 50 -8.04 0.69 -4.06
CA HIS A 50 -7.47 -0.27 -5.01
C HIS A 50 -7.18 -1.65 -4.41
N ALA A 51 -6.99 -1.76 -3.09
CA ALA A 51 -6.85 -3.03 -2.38
C ALA A 51 -8.10 -3.89 -2.51
N LYS A 52 -9.29 -3.26 -2.53
CA LYS A 52 -10.58 -3.94 -2.75
C LYS A 52 -10.76 -4.46 -4.19
N ALA A 53 -10.05 -3.88 -5.16
CA ALA A 53 -10.17 -4.21 -6.58
C ALA A 53 -9.07 -5.16 -7.10
N GLY A 54 -8.19 -5.68 -6.22
CA GLY A 54 -7.16 -6.65 -6.61
C GLY A 54 -6.09 -6.11 -7.55
N GLY A 55 -5.85 -4.79 -7.59
CA GLY A 55 -4.88 -4.24 -8.52
C GLY A 55 -4.43 -2.83 -8.18
N ILE A 56 -3.20 -2.70 -7.69
CA ILE A 56 -2.43 -1.47 -7.86
C ILE A 56 -1.49 -1.70 -9.05
N HIS A 57 -2.06 -1.59 -10.25
CA HIS A 57 -1.27 -1.40 -11.47
C HIS A 57 -1.77 -0.15 -12.17
N ARG A 58 -1.09 0.96 -11.92
CA ARG A 58 -1.01 2.11 -12.83
C ARG A 58 0.13 3.00 -12.35
N ARG A 59 1.06 3.48 -13.18
CA ARG A 59 1.60 3.14 -14.52
C ARG A 59 2.81 4.08 -14.67
N GLY A 60 3.79 3.79 -15.52
CA GLY A 60 4.76 4.80 -15.99
C GLY A 60 6.20 4.41 -15.77
#